data_AF-A0A8J6QQ94-F1
#
_entry.id   AF-A0A8J6QQ94-F1
#
_cell.length_a   1.000
_cell.length_b   1.000
_cell.length_c   1.000
_cell.angle_alpha   90.00
_cell.angle_beta   90.00
_cell.angle_gamma   90.00
#
_symmetry.space_group_name_H-M   'P 1'
#
loop_
_entity.id
_entity.type
_entity.pdbx_description
1 polymer ?
#
loop_
_entity_poly.entity_id
_entity_poly.type
_entity_poly.pdbx_seq_one_letter_code
_entity_poly.pdbx_strand_id
1 'polypeptide(L)'
;MLSLGSVDWSARGHGSTAPTAERSSMAENPEADPTTFTAEELQELQRRFGVHGPQPKLAQLFTRGVDQLTPLRSHTVTRLDALRPVVWRESHRTGINPMLLAAILFDEMQHAKPGEDLPLAAHSGLFSTHGPAQLGLSEMVKQGLLREDANPEEVAAARDQLLDPERNVELLAGKMARLLALLKQPASATFNVSQNRGRAKTVATLAYLHNGKLDYPARILRYMQDPELHGLIFSVQRKPTPELI
;
A
#
# COMPACT_ATOMS: atom_id res chain seq x y z
N MET A 1 -10.33 2.51 68.08
CA MET A 1 -9.54 3.67 67.64
C MET A 1 -8.16 3.17 67.26
N LEU A 2 -7.90 2.96 65.97
CA LEU A 2 -6.59 2.53 65.49
C LEU A 2 -6.07 3.55 64.49
N SER A 3 -4.92 4.08 64.84
CA SER A 3 -4.18 5.16 64.19
C SER A 3 -3.44 4.67 62.96
N LEU A 4 -3.40 5.53 61.95
CA LEU A 4 -2.61 5.43 60.73
C LEU A 4 -1.12 5.29 61.04
N GLY A 5 -0.48 4.32 60.39
CA GLY A 5 0.98 4.20 60.29
C GLY A 5 1.38 4.25 58.82
N SER A 6 2.00 5.36 58.42
CA SER A 6 2.66 5.56 57.13
C SER A 6 3.88 4.65 57.02
N VAL A 7 4.07 3.97 55.89
CA VAL A 7 5.33 3.29 55.57
C VAL A 7 5.79 3.79 54.21
N ASP A 8 6.89 4.53 54.26
CA ASP A 8 7.70 4.96 53.14
C ASP A 8 8.70 3.84 52.82
N TRP A 9 8.80 3.43 51.55
CA TRP A 9 9.82 2.46 51.12
C TRP A 9 10.50 2.93 49.84
N SER A 10 11.69 3.49 50.03
CA SER A 10 12.66 3.71 48.96
C SER A 10 13.39 2.41 48.61
N ALA A 11 13.32 2.07 47.31
CA ALA A 11 14.32 1.40 46.47
C ALA A 11 15.14 0.21 47.03
N ARG A 12 15.00 -0.95 46.37
CA ARG A 12 16.12 -1.82 45.97
C ARG A 12 15.73 -2.66 44.76
N GLY A 13 16.50 -2.52 43.68
CA GLY A 13 16.35 -3.29 42.46
C GLY A 13 17.10 -4.62 42.51
N HIS A 14 16.47 -5.64 41.94
CA HIS A 14 17.08 -6.72 41.16
C HIS A 14 16.02 -7.01 40.07
N GLY A 15 16.29 -6.72 38.80
CA GLY A 15 17.25 -7.50 38.02
C GLY A 15 16.50 -8.62 37.31
N SER A 16 15.58 -8.26 36.41
CA SER A 16 15.01 -9.21 35.45
C SER A 16 14.94 -8.50 34.10
N THR A 17 16.01 -8.66 33.33
CA THR A 17 16.11 -8.24 31.94
C THR A 17 15.10 -9.03 31.11
N ALA A 18 13.91 -8.46 30.92
CA ALA A 18 13.05 -8.86 29.82
C ALA A 18 13.79 -8.53 28.50
N PRO A 19 13.75 -9.42 27.49
CA PRO A 19 14.41 -9.15 26.23
C PRO A 19 13.74 -7.92 25.59
N THR A 20 14.54 -6.88 25.40
CA THR A 20 14.18 -5.68 24.67
C THR A 20 13.68 -6.12 23.31
N ALA A 21 12.40 -5.91 23.03
CA ALA A 21 11.85 -6.13 21.71
C ALA A 21 12.64 -5.25 20.72
N GLU A 22 13.42 -5.88 19.85
CA GLU A 22 14.11 -5.24 18.74
C GLU A 22 13.07 -4.48 17.90
N ARG A 23 12.96 -3.18 18.16
CA ARG A 23 12.34 -2.24 17.23
C ARG A 23 13.24 -2.24 15.99
N SER A 24 12.76 -2.87 14.92
CA SER A 24 13.40 -2.84 13.60
C SER A 24 13.74 -1.37 13.26
N SER A 25 15.03 -1.05 13.21
CA SER A 25 15.57 0.31 13.15
C SER A 25 15.50 0.92 11.75
N MET A 26 14.31 0.95 11.13
CA MET A 26 14.09 1.66 9.85
C MET A 26 14.15 3.21 9.98
N ALA A 27 14.71 3.74 11.06
CA ALA A 27 14.70 5.16 11.40
C ALA A 27 16.06 5.63 11.94
N GLU A 28 17.17 5.19 11.36
CA GLU A 28 18.51 5.58 11.84
C GLU A 28 19.00 6.94 11.34
N ASN A 29 18.26 7.65 10.48
CA ASN A 29 18.63 9.03 10.12
C ASN A 29 17.42 9.98 9.99
N PRO A 30 17.11 10.78 11.02
CA PRO A 30 15.96 11.69 11.01
C PRO A 30 16.04 12.80 9.93
N GLU A 31 17.20 13.01 9.31
CA GLU A 31 17.39 13.98 8.22
C GLU A 31 17.26 13.38 6.80
N ALA A 32 17.23 12.05 6.62
CA ALA A 32 17.25 11.40 5.30
C ALA A 32 15.86 11.27 4.66
N ASP A 33 15.67 11.74 3.41
CA ASP A 33 14.38 11.79 2.70
C ASP A 33 13.65 10.44 2.78
N PRO A 34 12.36 10.38 3.20
CA PRO A 34 11.64 9.12 3.39
C PRO A 34 11.53 8.26 2.12
N THR A 35 11.74 8.84 0.94
CA THR A 35 11.72 8.14 -0.36
C THR A 35 13.07 7.57 -0.76
N THR A 36 14.15 7.97 -0.08
CA THR A 36 15.49 7.45 -0.33
C THR A 36 15.72 6.21 0.52
N PHE A 37 16.40 5.22 -0.07
CA PHE A 37 16.76 3.98 0.60
C PHE A 37 18.27 3.82 0.58
N THR A 38 18.87 3.52 1.73
CA THR A 38 20.30 3.20 1.80
C THR A 38 20.55 1.81 1.20
N ALA A 39 21.82 1.50 0.90
CA ALA A 39 22.18 0.18 0.39
C ALA A 39 21.85 -0.94 1.40
N GLU A 40 22.04 -0.67 2.69
CA GLU A 40 21.77 -1.58 3.79
C GLU A 40 20.26 -1.82 3.95
N GLU A 41 19.45 -0.76 3.85
CA GLU A 41 17.98 -0.90 3.85
C GLU A 41 17.51 -1.77 2.68
N LEU A 42 18.04 -1.55 1.47
CA LEU A 42 17.67 -2.35 0.31
C LEU A 42 18.12 -3.80 0.44
N GLN A 43 19.32 -4.05 0.98
CA GLN A 43 19.80 -5.39 1.25
C GLN A 43 18.90 -6.11 2.26
N GLU A 44 18.49 -5.42 3.31
CA GLU A 44 17.59 -5.97 4.32
C GLU A 44 16.19 -6.25 3.76
N LEU A 45 15.66 -5.35 2.93
CA LEU A 45 14.38 -5.55 2.26
C LEU A 45 14.47 -6.71 1.25
N GLN A 46 15.55 -6.84 0.49
CA GLN A 46 15.78 -7.97 -0.40
C GLN A 46 15.88 -9.28 0.37
N ARG A 47 16.61 -9.30 1.49
CA ARG A 47 16.76 -10.49 2.34
C ARG A 47 15.43 -10.95 2.94
N ARG A 48 14.59 -10.01 3.40
CA ARG A 48 13.31 -10.33 4.07
C ARG A 48 12.15 -10.59 3.13
N PHE A 49 12.13 -9.92 1.98
CA PHE A 49 10.95 -9.86 1.10
C PHE A 49 11.22 -10.34 -0.32
N GLY A 50 12.48 -10.58 -0.70
CA GLY A 50 12.85 -11.07 -2.03
C GLY A 50 12.65 -10.05 -3.15
N VAL A 51 12.61 -8.74 -2.84
CA VAL A 51 12.46 -7.68 -3.85
C VAL A 51 13.70 -7.58 -4.74
N HIS A 52 13.49 -7.36 -6.05
CA HIS A 52 14.58 -7.20 -7.01
C HIS A 52 15.36 -5.92 -6.71
N GLY A 53 16.69 -6.02 -6.78
CA GLY A 53 17.62 -4.90 -6.64
C GLY A 53 17.40 -3.79 -7.70
N PRO A 54 18.13 -2.67 -7.59
CA PRO A 54 17.85 -1.44 -8.33
C PRO A 54 17.74 -1.64 -9.84
N GLN A 55 16.69 -1.05 -10.43
CA GLN A 55 16.42 -1.06 -11.87
C GLN A 55 17.53 -0.30 -12.64
N PRO A 56 17.91 -0.71 -13.87
CA PRO A 56 18.85 0.03 -14.70
C PRO A 56 18.33 1.45 -15.03
N LYS A 57 19.23 2.45 -15.00
CA LYS A 57 18.95 3.89 -15.15
C LYS A 57 18.11 4.27 -16.40
N LEU A 58 18.14 3.45 -17.46
CA LEU A 58 17.39 3.70 -18.69
C LEU A 58 15.87 3.57 -18.53
N ALA A 59 15.37 2.80 -17.56
CA ALA A 59 13.94 2.68 -17.28
C ALA A 59 13.34 3.92 -16.57
N GLN A 60 14.18 4.78 -15.98
CA GLN A 60 13.75 5.97 -15.22
C GLN A 60 13.44 7.18 -16.12
N LEU A 61 13.89 7.18 -17.38
CA LEU A 61 13.71 8.31 -18.30
C LEU A 61 12.32 8.34 -18.96
N PHE A 62 11.61 7.21 -19.04
CA PHE A 62 10.29 7.14 -19.69
C PHE A 62 9.12 7.59 -18.80
N THR A 63 9.28 7.59 -17.47
CA THR A 63 8.18 7.86 -16.52
C THR A 63 7.76 9.34 -16.43
N ARG A 64 8.50 10.28 -17.04
CA ARG A 64 8.19 11.73 -16.93
C ARG A 64 7.32 12.28 -18.05
N GLY A 65 7.17 11.57 -19.17
CA GLY A 65 6.46 12.07 -20.36
C GLY A 65 4.95 11.80 -20.37
N VAL A 66 4.49 10.74 -19.69
CA VAL A 66 3.09 10.29 -19.76
C VAL A 66 2.19 10.98 -18.72
N ASP A 67 2.78 11.46 -17.61
CA ASP A 67 2.08 12.17 -16.53
C ASP A 67 1.35 13.46 -16.96
N GLN A 68 1.65 13.98 -18.17
CA GLN A 68 1.12 15.27 -18.66
C GLN A 68 -0.11 15.16 -19.57
N LEU A 69 -0.62 13.95 -19.83
CA LEU A 69 -1.80 13.77 -20.66
C LEU A 69 -3.08 13.90 -19.81
N THR A 70 -3.60 15.11 -19.70
CA THR A 70 -4.85 15.45 -18.98
C THR A 70 -6.03 14.50 -19.32
N PRO A 71 -6.26 14.07 -20.58
CA PRO A 71 -7.34 13.12 -20.88
C PRO A 71 -7.17 11.75 -20.22
N LEU A 72 -5.93 11.24 -20.15
CA LEU A 72 -5.63 9.97 -19.46
C LEU A 72 -5.90 10.12 -17.97
N ARG A 73 -5.50 11.25 -17.38
CA ARG A 73 -5.75 11.54 -15.97
C ARG A 73 -7.23 11.58 -15.63
N SER A 74 -8.06 12.32 -16.37
CA SER A 74 -9.50 12.40 -16.11
C SER A 74 -10.19 11.03 -16.22
N HIS A 75 -9.74 10.19 -17.16
CA HIS A 75 -10.22 8.82 -17.28
C HIS A 75 -9.85 7.97 -16.04
N THR A 76 -8.59 8.05 -15.58
CA THR A 76 -8.11 7.38 -14.37
C THR A 76 -8.90 7.82 -13.14
N VAL A 77 -9.13 9.12 -12.96
CA VAL A 77 -9.95 9.67 -11.86
C VAL A 77 -11.37 9.11 -11.91
N THR A 78 -11.98 9.02 -13.09
CA THR A 78 -13.33 8.45 -13.25
C THR A 78 -13.38 6.97 -12.87
N ARG A 79 -12.39 6.17 -13.30
CA ARG A 79 -12.28 4.75 -12.90
C ARG A 79 -12.10 4.61 -11.39
N LEU A 80 -11.29 5.48 -10.78
CA LEU A 80 -11.06 5.48 -9.34
C LEU A 80 -12.31 5.90 -8.54
N ASP A 81 -13.13 6.83 -9.05
CA ASP A 81 -14.38 7.23 -8.38
C ASP A 81 -15.37 6.06 -8.31
N ALA A 82 -15.45 5.24 -9.36
CA ALA A 82 -16.25 4.02 -9.35
C ALA A 82 -15.79 3.02 -8.25
N LEU A 83 -14.50 2.99 -7.92
CA LEU A 83 -13.92 2.13 -6.89
C LEU A 83 -13.94 2.76 -5.49
N ARG A 84 -14.31 4.02 -5.37
CA ARG A 84 -14.28 4.76 -4.09
C ARG A 84 -15.05 4.08 -2.96
N PRO A 85 -16.27 3.52 -3.16
CA PRO A 85 -16.97 2.81 -2.09
C PRO A 85 -16.19 1.60 -1.57
N VAL A 86 -15.50 0.90 -2.47
CA VAL A 86 -14.67 -0.26 -2.14
C VAL A 86 -13.41 0.17 -1.40
N VAL A 87 -12.72 1.20 -1.88
CA VAL A 87 -11.56 1.77 -1.20
C VAL A 87 -11.90 2.15 0.25
N TRP A 88 -13.06 2.78 0.47
CA TRP A 88 -13.53 3.08 1.82
C TRP A 88 -13.86 1.83 2.64
N ARG A 89 -14.60 0.88 2.07
CA ARG A 89 -14.94 -0.39 2.76
C ARG A 89 -13.69 -1.11 3.24
N GLU A 90 -12.72 -1.28 2.34
CA GLU A 90 -11.48 -1.99 2.63
C GLU A 90 -10.54 -1.20 3.55
N SER A 91 -10.51 0.13 3.42
CA SER A 91 -9.81 1.01 4.35
C SER A 91 -10.34 0.86 5.77
N HIS A 92 -11.67 0.85 5.97
CA HIS A 92 -12.28 0.65 7.29
C HIS A 92 -11.99 -0.75 7.84
N ARG A 93 -12.08 -1.78 6.99
CA ARG A 93 -11.85 -3.18 7.39
C ARG A 93 -10.42 -3.43 7.83
N THR A 94 -9.45 -2.88 7.10
CA THR A 94 -8.01 -3.15 7.31
C THR A 94 -7.31 -2.10 8.16
N GLY A 95 -7.93 -0.93 8.34
CA GLY A 95 -7.31 0.24 8.95
C GLY A 95 -6.23 0.87 8.08
N ILE A 96 -6.14 0.57 6.79
CA ILE A 96 -5.17 1.20 5.87
C ILE A 96 -5.72 2.56 5.43
N ASN A 97 -4.85 3.57 5.34
CA ASN A 97 -5.21 4.89 4.83
C ASN A 97 -5.80 4.80 3.42
N PRO A 98 -7.03 5.30 3.18
CA PRO A 98 -7.68 5.20 1.87
C PRO A 98 -6.91 5.97 0.79
N MET A 99 -6.18 7.04 1.15
CA MET A 99 -5.32 7.76 0.21
C MET A 99 -4.12 6.95 -0.26
N LEU A 100 -3.60 6.02 0.55
CA LEU A 100 -2.53 5.14 0.10
C LEU A 100 -3.04 4.17 -0.97
N LEU A 101 -4.22 3.56 -0.71
CA LEU A 101 -4.86 2.68 -1.68
C LEU A 101 -5.17 3.44 -2.97
N ALA A 102 -5.78 4.63 -2.86
CA ALA A 102 -6.11 5.48 -4.00
C ALA A 102 -4.89 5.91 -4.81
N ALA A 103 -3.78 6.27 -4.15
CA ALA A 103 -2.54 6.67 -4.82
C ALA A 103 -1.91 5.53 -5.61
N ILE A 104 -1.90 4.31 -5.07
CA ILE A 104 -1.40 3.11 -5.77
C ILE A 104 -2.30 2.81 -6.96
N LEU A 105 -3.61 2.72 -6.75
CA LEU A 105 -4.60 2.48 -7.80
C LEU A 105 -4.49 3.51 -8.92
N PHE A 106 -4.30 4.78 -8.58
CA PHE A 106 -4.12 5.85 -9.55
C PHE A 106 -2.84 5.66 -10.39
N ASP A 107 -1.67 5.43 -9.77
CA ASP A 107 -0.42 5.24 -10.52
C ASP A 107 -0.51 4.01 -11.45
N GLU A 108 -1.02 2.89 -10.94
CA GLU A 108 -1.13 1.65 -11.71
C GLU A 108 -2.14 1.79 -12.87
N MET A 109 -3.31 2.39 -12.65
CA MET A 109 -4.27 2.64 -13.74
C MET A 109 -3.77 3.65 -14.78
N GLN A 110 -3.02 4.67 -14.35
CA GLN A 110 -2.43 5.68 -15.24
C GLN A 110 -1.35 5.08 -16.15
N HIS A 111 -0.62 4.07 -15.66
CA HIS A 111 0.50 3.45 -16.36
C HIS A 111 0.21 2.03 -16.90
N ALA A 112 -1.03 1.56 -16.76
CA ALA A 112 -1.46 0.26 -17.26
C ALA A 112 -1.22 0.18 -18.78
N LYS A 113 -0.66 -0.94 -19.25
CA LYS A 113 -0.44 -1.10 -20.69
C LYS A 113 -1.78 -1.42 -21.38
N PRO A 114 -2.02 -0.92 -22.60
CA PRO A 114 -3.21 -1.26 -23.36
C PRO A 114 -3.38 -2.79 -23.49
N GLY A 115 -4.54 -3.31 -23.08
CA GLY A 115 -4.90 -4.73 -23.22
C GLY A 115 -4.59 -5.64 -22.01
N GLU A 116 -3.97 -5.14 -20.95
CA GLU A 116 -3.68 -5.93 -19.72
C GLU A 116 -4.95 -6.39 -18.98
N ASP A 117 -6.06 -5.67 -19.12
CA ASP A 117 -7.35 -5.97 -18.49
C ASP A 117 -8.22 -6.96 -19.32
N LEU A 118 -7.72 -7.50 -20.43
CA LEU A 118 -8.50 -8.43 -21.28
C LEU A 118 -8.44 -9.86 -20.72
N PRO A 119 -9.57 -10.60 -20.66
CA PRO A 119 -9.60 -11.98 -20.18
C PRO A 119 -8.62 -12.92 -20.90
N LEU A 120 -8.48 -12.76 -22.23
CA LEU A 120 -7.51 -13.52 -23.03
C LEU A 120 -6.06 -13.29 -22.58
N ALA A 121 -5.73 -12.08 -22.13
CA ALA A 121 -4.40 -11.73 -21.65
C ALA A 121 -4.10 -12.38 -20.29
N ALA A 122 -5.10 -12.45 -19.40
CA ALA A 122 -4.97 -13.09 -18.10
C ALA A 122 -4.82 -14.61 -18.16
N HIS A 123 -5.55 -15.25 -19.08
CA HIS A 123 -5.52 -16.71 -19.24
C HIS A 123 -4.37 -17.21 -20.11
N SER A 124 -3.81 -16.37 -20.99
CA SER A 124 -2.64 -16.72 -21.82
C SER A 124 -1.31 -16.71 -21.05
N GLY A 125 -1.27 -16.12 -19.86
CA GLY A 125 -0.02 -15.95 -19.08
C GLY A 125 0.92 -14.89 -19.65
N LEU A 126 0.46 -14.09 -20.62
CA LEU A 126 1.23 -12.99 -21.21
C LEU A 126 1.57 -11.92 -20.17
N PHE A 127 0.71 -11.74 -19.17
CA PHE A 127 0.93 -10.87 -18.02
C PHE A 127 0.83 -11.67 -16.73
N SER A 128 1.67 -11.33 -15.76
CA SER A 128 1.70 -11.96 -14.42
C SER A 128 0.88 -11.19 -13.39
N THR A 129 0.43 -9.99 -13.73
CA THR A 129 -0.31 -9.05 -12.91
C THR A 129 -1.53 -8.51 -13.67
N HIS A 130 -2.63 -8.26 -12.96
CA HIS A 130 -3.90 -7.89 -13.56
C HIS A 130 -4.67 -6.88 -12.71
N GLY A 131 -5.63 -6.22 -13.34
CA GLY A 131 -6.57 -5.33 -12.70
C GLY A 131 -5.96 -4.00 -12.23
N PRO A 132 -6.77 -3.15 -11.57
CA PRO A 132 -6.39 -1.77 -11.28
C PRO A 132 -5.20 -1.58 -10.35
N ALA A 133 -4.84 -2.59 -9.54
CA ALA A 133 -3.66 -2.56 -8.66
C ALA A 133 -2.53 -3.50 -9.15
N GLN A 134 -2.64 -4.05 -10.36
CA GLN A 134 -1.60 -4.87 -10.99
C GLN A 134 -1.11 -6.00 -10.06
N LEU A 135 -2.03 -6.84 -9.59
CA LEU A 135 -1.74 -7.96 -8.68
C LEU A 135 -1.79 -9.30 -9.39
N GLY A 136 -0.97 -10.25 -8.91
CA GLY A 136 -0.85 -11.59 -9.46
C GLY A 136 -1.26 -12.69 -8.48
N LEU A 137 -1.35 -13.93 -8.97
CA LEU A 137 -1.75 -15.11 -8.18
C LEU A 137 -0.87 -15.34 -6.95
N SER A 138 0.41 -14.99 -7.04
CA SER A 138 1.34 -15.10 -5.90
C SER A 138 0.89 -14.27 -4.69
N GLU A 139 0.18 -13.15 -4.90
CA GLU A 139 -0.38 -12.38 -3.79
C GLU A 139 -1.60 -13.07 -3.18
N MET A 140 -2.44 -13.72 -3.99
CA MET A 140 -3.56 -14.53 -3.48
C MET A 140 -3.04 -15.68 -2.62
N VAL A 141 -1.96 -16.35 -3.04
CA VAL A 141 -1.28 -17.38 -2.25
C VAL A 141 -0.77 -16.82 -0.91
N LYS A 142 -0.06 -15.69 -0.93
CA LYS A 142 0.47 -15.04 0.29
C LYS A 142 -0.64 -14.61 1.26
N GLN A 143 -1.86 -14.42 0.80
CA GLN A 143 -3.03 -14.08 1.61
C GLN A 143 -3.89 -15.30 1.97
N GLY A 144 -3.49 -16.50 1.57
CA GLY A 144 -4.25 -17.74 1.82
C GLY A 144 -5.55 -17.87 1.01
N LEU A 145 -5.69 -17.08 -0.05
CA LEU A 145 -6.86 -17.06 -0.94
C LEU A 145 -6.73 -18.04 -2.11
N LEU A 146 -5.52 -18.54 -2.37
CA LEU A 146 -5.22 -19.60 -3.31
C LEU A 146 -4.18 -20.52 -2.66
N ARG A 147 -4.31 -21.83 -2.86
CA ARG A 147 -3.32 -22.78 -2.35
C ARG A 147 -2.08 -22.81 -3.26
N GLU A 148 -0.92 -23.15 -2.70
CA GLU A 148 0.31 -23.30 -3.48
C GLU A 148 0.23 -24.44 -4.51
N ASP A 149 -0.53 -25.49 -4.20
CA ASP A 149 -0.76 -26.67 -5.02
C ASP A 149 -2.09 -26.62 -5.78
N ALA A 150 -2.64 -25.42 -6.00
CA ALA A 150 -3.92 -25.22 -6.68
C ALA A 150 -3.93 -25.87 -8.07
N ASN A 151 -5.05 -26.52 -8.39
CA ASN A 151 -5.25 -27.16 -9.68
C ASN A 151 -5.55 -26.13 -10.79
N PRO A 152 -5.52 -26.51 -12.08
CA PRO A 152 -5.74 -25.58 -13.18
C PRO A 152 -7.09 -24.84 -13.16
N GLU A 153 -8.16 -25.46 -12.67
CA GLU A 153 -9.48 -24.84 -12.56
C GLU A 153 -9.50 -23.77 -11.46
N GLU A 154 -8.90 -24.06 -10.31
CA GLU A 154 -8.73 -23.09 -9.22
C GLU A 154 -7.87 -21.91 -9.65
N VAL A 155 -6.80 -22.16 -10.42
CA VAL A 155 -5.94 -21.11 -10.99
C VAL A 155 -6.71 -20.25 -11.99
N ALA A 156 -7.54 -20.84 -12.84
CA ALA A 156 -8.38 -20.10 -13.78
C ALA A 156 -9.40 -19.20 -13.05
N ALA A 157 -10.11 -19.75 -12.05
CA ALA A 157 -11.05 -18.98 -11.24
C ALA A 157 -10.36 -17.85 -10.46
N ALA A 158 -9.13 -18.08 -9.97
CA ALA A 158 -8.33 -17.04 -9.32
C ALA A 158 -7.91 -15.93 -10.29
N ARG A 159 -7.61 -16.26 -11.56
CA ARG A 159 -7.35 -15.24 -12.60
C ARG A 159 -8.58 -14.39 -12.89
N ASP A 160 -9.77 -15.01 -12.95
CA ASP A 160 -11.01 -14.27 -13.12
C ASP A 160 -11.26 -13.30 -11.95
N GLN A 161 -10.96 -13.73 -10.71
CA GLN A 161 -11.00 -12.84 -9.54
C GLN A 161 -10.01 -11.67 -9.64
N LEU A 162 -8.84 -11.85 -10.25
CA LEU A 162 -7.88 -10.76 -10.41
C LEU A 162 -8.34 -9.70 -11.41
N LEU A 163 -9.23 -10.06 -12.35
CA LEU A 163 -9.84 -9.15 -13.32
C LEU A 163 -11.01 -8.35 -12.72
N ASP A 164 -11.62 -8.82 -11.63
CA ASP A 164 -12.65 -8.07 -10.90
C ASP A 164 -12.01 -6.86 -10.19
N PRO A 165 -12.39 -5.61 -10.56
CA PRO A 165 -11.79 -4.42 -9.98
C PRO A 165 -12.00 -4.27 -8.47
N GLU A 166 -13.17 -4.66 -7.93
CA GLU A 166 -13.42 -4.59 -6.49
C GLU A 166 -12.55 -5.58 -5.73
N ARG A 167 -12.48 -6.82 -6.24
CA ARG A 167 -11.64 -7.87 -5.67
C ARG A 167 -10.17 -7.49 -5.70
N ASN A 168 -9.73 -6.82 -6.75
CA ASN A 168 -8.37 -6.32 -6.88
C ASN A 168 -8.04 -5.25 -5.82
N VAL A 169 -8.99 -4.36 -5.50
CA VAL A 169 -8.85 -3.39 -4.40
C VAL A 169 -8.78 -4.09 -3.04
N GLU A 170 -9.61 -5.12 -2.81
CA GLU A 170 -9.55 -5.94 -1.59
C GLU A 170 -8.18 -6.62 -1.42
N LEU A 171 -7.67 -7.23 -2.50
CA LEU A 171 -6.35 -7.84 -2.51
C LEU A 171 -5.23 -6.83 -2.25
N LEU A 172 -5.35 -5.60 -2.77
CA LEU A 172 -4.40 -4.53 -2.50
C LEU A 172 -4.41 -4.15 -1.02
N ALA A 173 -5.58 -3.94 -0.43
CA ALA A 173 -5.70 -3.61 0.99
C ALA A 173 -5.15 -4.74 1.87
N GLY A 174 -5.44 -6.00 1.51
CA GLY A 174 -4.86 -7.18 2.16
C GLY A 174 -3.34 -7.23 2.05
N LYS A 175 -2.78 -6.91 0.87
CA LYS A 175 -1.32 -6.84 0.64
C LYS A 175 -0.69 -5.79 1.55
N MET A 176 -1.28 -4.59 1.64
CA MET A 176 -0.77 -3.53 2.51
C MET A 176 -0.80 -3.92 3.99
N ALA A 177 -1.91 -4.50 4.45
CA ALA A 177 -2.04 -4.98 5.84
C ALA A 177 -1.01 -6.07 6.17
N ARG A 178 -0.83 -7.05 5.26
CA ARG A 178 0.16 -8.12 5.40
C ARG A 178 1.59 -7.58 5.44
N LEU A 179 1.93 -6.66 4.54
CA LEU A 179 3.26 -6.04 4.51
C LEU A 179 3.53 -5.23 5.79
N LEU A 180 2.56 -4.49 6.32
CA LEU A 180 2.69 -3.80 7.60
C LEU A 180 2.94 -4.77 8.76
N ALA A 181 2.21 -5.89 8.81
CA ALA A 181 2.42 -6.92 9.82
C ALA A 181 3.85 -7.49 9.75
N LEU A 182 4.36 -7.77 8.54
CA LEU A 182 5.74 -8.23 8.34
C LEU A 182 6.78 -7.16 8.70
N LEU A 183 6.48 -5.88 8.50
CA LEU A 183 7.30 -4.75 8.93
C LEU A 183 7.16 -4.44 10.43
N LYS A 184 6.26 -5.15 11.15
CA LYS A 184 5.92 -4.90 12.56
C LYS A 184 5.44 -3.46 12.81
N GLN A 185 4.69 -2.90 11.86
CA GLN A 185 4.12 -1.57 11.94
C GLN A 185 2.59 -1.64 12.10
N PRO A 186 1.96 -0.76 12.89
CA PRO A 186 0.51 -0.71 12.99
C PRO A 186 -0.11 -0.06 11.74
N ALA A 187 -1.36 -0.39 11.42
CA ALA A 187 -2.11 0.21 10.31
C ALA A 187 -2.16 1.76 10.38
N SER A 188 -2.21 2.30 11.61
CA SER A 188 -2.17 3.73 11.89
C SER A 188 -0.87 4.43 11.42
N ALA A 189 0.19 3.68 11.14
CA ALA A 189 1.44 4.20 10.56
C ALA A 189 1.26 4.68 9.11
N THR A 190 0.11 4.38 8.47
CA THR A 190 -0.21 4.89 7.12
C THR A 190 -0.94 6.23 7.12
N PHE A 191 -1.30 6.79 8.29
CA PHE A 191 -2.03 8.08 8.42
C PHE A 191 -1.12 9.22 8.86
N ASN A 192 -1.55 10.47 8.68
CA ASN A 192 -0.78 11.68 9.04
C ASN A 192 0.64 11.68 8.43
N VAL A 193 0.74 11.14 7.21
CA VAL A 193 2.00 10.92 6.49
C VAL A 193 2.76 12.22 6.26
N SER A 194 2.06 13.31 5.92
CA SER A 194 2.66 14.63 5.71
C SER A 194 3.22 15.26 6.99
N GLN A 195 2.77 14.81 8.17
CA GLN A 195 3.16 15.37 9.46
C GLN A 195 4.14 14.48 10.23
N ASN A 196 4.47 13.30 9.70
CA ASN A 196 5.33 12.35 10.39
C ASN A 196 6.24 11.61 9.42
N ARG A 197 7.54 11.89 9.48
CA ARG A 197 8.55 11.33 8.58
C ARG A 197 8.67 9.80 8.70
N GLY A 198 8.58 9.24 9.90
CA GLY A 198 8.63 7.78 10.08
C GLY A 198 7.45 7.08 9.42
N ARG A 199 6.27 7.73 9.44
CA ARG A 199 5.08 7.26 8.70
C ARG A 199 5.24 7.43 7.19
N ALA A 200 5.83 8.52 6.74
CA ALA A 200 6.21 8.69 5.33
C ALA A 200 7.19 7.60 4.85
N LYS A 201 8.21 7.27 5.65
CA LYS A 201 9.14 6.16 5.35
C LYS A 201 8.43 4.80 5.34
N THR A 202 7.48 4.58 6.26
CA THR A 202 6.65 3.36 6.27
C THR A 202 5.85 3.24 4.98
N VAL A 203 5.15 4.30 4.58
CA VAL A 203 4.38 4.32 3.32
C VAL A 203 5.29 4.16 2.10
N ALA A 204 6.43 4.85 2.07
CA ALA A 204 7.41 4.70 1.00
C ALA A 204 7.92 3.26 0.88
N THR A 205 8.16 2.59 2.01
CA THR A 205 8.55 1.18 2.05
C THR A 205 7.44 0.28 1.54
N LEU A 206 6.18 0.50 1.92
CA LEU A 206 5.05 -0.25 1.39
C LEU A 206 4.92 -0.10 -0.13
N ALA A 207 5.06 1.12 -0.64
CA ALA A 207 5.03 1.42 -2.07
C ALA A 207 6.19 0.71 -2.81
N TYR A 208 7.40 0.75 -2.26
CA TYR A 208 8.55 0.03 -2.81
C TYR A 208 8.33 -1.49 -2.80
N LEU A 209 7.83 -2.07 -1.71
CA LEU A 209 7.52 -3.50 -1.64
C LEU A 209 6.34 -3.89 -2.55
N HIS A 210 5.48 -2.94 -2.91
CA HIS A 210 4.40 -3.18 -3.85
C HIS A 210 4.90 -3.31 -5.29
N ASN A 211 5.74 -2.36 -5.75
CA ASN A 211 6.10 -2.18 -7.17
C ASN A 211 7.56 -2.58 -7.50
N GLY A 212 8.47 -2.49 -6.53
CA GLY A 212 9.90 -2.83 -6.66
C GLY A 212 10.77 -1.73 -7.30
N LYS A 213 10.20 -0.63 -7.78
CA LYS A 213 10.96 0.49 -8.38
C LYS A 213 11.26 1.59 -7.35
N LEU A 214 12.47 2.15 -7.38
CA LEU A 214 12.92 3.17 -6.40
C LEU A 214 12.29 4.55 -6.60
N ASP A 215 11.78 4.86 -7.79
CA ASP A 215 11.08 6.12 -8.07
C ASP A 215 9.59 6.07 -7.69
N TYR A 216 9.02 4.88 -7.54
CA TYR A 216 7.61 4.65 -7.20
C TYR A 216 7.20 5.26 -5.84
N PRO A 217 7.98 5.10 -4.74
CA PRO A 217 7.64 5.70 -3.44
C PRO A 217 7.41 7.21 -3.48
N ALA A 218 8.25 7.93 -4.23
CA ALA A 218 8.12 9.38 -4.37
C ALA A 218 6.85 9.78 -5.13
N ARG A 219 6.45 9.00 -6.15
CA ARG A 219 5.18 9.21 -6.87
C ARG A 219 3.99 8.98 -5.96
N ILE A 220 3.98 7.88 -5.20
CA ILE A 220 2.89 7.57 -4.26
C ILE A 220 2.73 8.65 -3.20
N LEU A 221 3.81 9.09 -2.55
CA LEU A 221 3.74 10.17 -1.56
C LEU A 221 3.26 11.50 -2.15
N ARG A 222 3.54 11.76 -3.42
CA ARG A 222 3.03 12.92 -4.16
C ARG A 222 1.54 12.79 -4.47
N TYR A 223 1.08 11.66 -4.99
CA TYR A 223 -0.35 11.43 -5.23
C TYR A 223 -1.18 11.44 -3.94
N MET A 224 -0.61 10.97 -2.82
CA MET A 224 -1.26 11.11 -1.51
C MET A 224 -1.43 12.56 -1.04
N GLN A 225 -0.84 13.53 -1.72
CA GLN A 225 -1.02 14.98 -1.47
C GLN A 225 -1.79 15.67 -2.59
N ASP A 226 -2.25 14.91 -3.58
CA ASP A 226 -2.94 15.43 -4.76
C ASP A 226 -4.34 15.96 -4.39
N PRO A 227 -4.65 17.26 -4.57
CA PRO A 227 -5.93 17.83 -4.16
C PRO A 227 -7.14 17.21 -4.87
N GLU A 228 -6.98 16.76 -6.11
CA GLU A 228 -8.07 16.14 -6.88
C GLU A 228 -8.38 14.75 -6.31
N LEU A 229 -7.35 13.95 -5.99
CA LEU A 229 -7.53 12.65 -5.35
C LEU A 229 -8.09 12.79 -3.92
N HIS A 230 -7.66 13.80 -3.17
CA HIS A 230 -8.25 14.12 -1.86
C HIS A 230 -9.73 14.50 -2.01
N GLY A 231 -10.05 15.34 -2.99
CA GLY A 231 -11.42 15.71 -3.32
C GLY A 231 -12.26 14.49 -3.67
N LEU A 232 -11.76 13.58 -4.51
CA LEU A 232 -12.44 12.35 -4.86
C LEU A 232 -12.72 11.49 -3.62
N ILE A 233 -11.68 11.19 -2.83
CA ILE A 233 -11.78 10.25 -1.71
C ILE A 233 -12.61 10.79 -0.54
N PHE A 234 -12.43 12.05 -0.17
CA PHE A 234 -13.04 12.63 1.04
C PHE A 234 -14.26 13.52 0.78
N SER A 235 -14.61 13.83 -0.48
CA SER A 235 -15.83 14.58 -0.74
C SER A 235 -17.06 13.78 -0.34
N VAL A 236 -17.93 14.44 0.43
CA VAL A 236 -19.28 13.94 0.71
C VAL A 236 -20.09 14.11 -0.57
N GLN A 237 -20.50 13.01 -1.19
CA GLN A 237 -21.54 13.07 -2.22
C GLN A 237 -22.84 13.51 -1.54
N ARG A 238 -23.17 14.81 -1.67
CA ARG A 238 -24.52 15.28 -1.35
C ARG A 238 -25.43 14.71 -2.43
N LYS A 239 -26.39 13.87 -2.04
CA LYS A 239 -27.52 13.57 -2.91
C LYS A 239 -28.14 14.92 -3.30
N PRO A 240 -28.41 15.18 -4.59
CA PRO A 240 -29.16 16.37 -4.97
C PRO A 240 -30.48 16.33 -4.20
N THR A 241 -30.72 17.37 -3.39
CA THR A 241 -32.03 17.59 -2.80
C THR A 241 -33.01 17.70 -3.97
N PRO A 242 -34.10 16.93 -4.03
CA PRO A 242 -35.11 17.15 -5.05
C PRO A 242 -35.54 18.61 -4.95
N GLU A 243 -35.44 19.36 -6.04
CA GLU A 243 -36.09 20.66 -6.12
C GLU A 243 -37.58 20.41 -5.82
N LEU A 244 -38.04 20.95 -4.70
CA LEU A 244 -39.47 21.08 -4.46
C LEU A 244 -39.98 22.07 -5.52
N ILE A 245 -40.91 21.57 -6.32
CA ILE A 245 -41.66 22.21 -7.41
C ILE A 245 -41.96 23.69 -7.11
#